data_AF-A0A7G6UKK5-F1
#
_entry.id   AF-A0A7G6UKK5-F1
#
_cell.length_a   1.000
_cell.length_b   1.000
_cell.length_c   1.000
_cell.angle_alpha   90.00
_cell.angle_beta   90.00
_cell.angle_gamma   90.00
#
_symmetry.space_group_name_H-M   'P 1'
#
loop_
_entity.id
_entity.type
_entity.pdbx_description
1 polymer ?
#
loop_
_entity_poly.entity_id
_entity_poly.type
_entity_poly.pdbx_seq_one_letter_code
_entity_poly.pdbx_strand_id
1 'polypeptide(L)' 'MQKKVDLSTCQGHLVEVVIERPDDRQPWSLAVRVRAPQGGAWSEAWRDGRRDYFTCHDALAAGKAQAARMIAGKAG' A
#
# COMPACT_ATOMS: atom_id res chain seq x y z
N MET A 1 5.00 8.76 16.71
CA MET A 1 4.84 8.58 15.25
C MET A 1 5.66 7.39 14.78
N GLN A 2 4.98 6.38 14.24
CA GLN A 2 5.59 5.20 13.63
C GLN A 2 5.26 5.18 12.13
N LYS A 3 6.25 4.83 11.31
CA LYS A 3 6.10 4.70 9.86
C LYS A 3 6.88 3.49 9.37
N LYS A 4 6.27 2.70 8.50
CA LYS A 4 6.90 1.57 7.81
C LYS A 4 6.61 1.69 6.32
N VAL A 5 7.59 1.36 5.51
CA VAL A 5 7.46 1.33 4.05
C VAL A 5 7.94 -0.05 3.58
N ASP A 6 7.09 -0.76 2.84
CA ASP A 6 7.44 -1.97 2.11
C ASP A 6 7.50 -1.61 0.63
N LEU A 7 8.67 -1.82 0.03
CA LEU A 7 8.87 -1.70 -1.40
C LEU A 7 9.11 -3.11 -1.95
N SER A 8 8.19 -3.60 -2.74
CA SER A 8 8.21 -4.96 -3.27
C SER A 8 7.76 -5.01 -4.74
N THR A 9 7.82 -6.19 -5.33
CA THR A 9 7.34 -6.43 -6.70
C THR A 9 6.11 -7.33 -6.70
N CYS A 10 5.17 -7.05 -7.60
CA CYS A 10 3.98 -7.87 -7.82
C CYS A 10 3.67 -7.90 -9.32
N GLN A 11 3.68 -9.09 -9.96
CA GLN A 11 3.45 -9.23 -11.40
C GLN A 11 4.31 -8.28 -12.25
N GLY A 12 5.60 -8.14 -11.89
CA GLY A 12 6.54 -7.23 -12.55
C GLY A 12 6.35 -5.74 -12.22
N HIS A 13 5.26 -5.35 -11.56
CA HIS A 13 5.07 -3.97 -11.11
C HIS A 13 5.85 -3.72 -9.82
N LEU A 14 6.37 -2.51 -9.66
CA LEU A 14 6.86 -2.05 -8.37
C LEU A 14 5.66 -1.61 -7.52
N VAL A 15 5.66 -2.02 -6.27
CA VAL A 15 4.60 -1.75 -5.30
C VAL A 15 5.24 -1.09 -4.08
N GLU A 16 4.71 0.07 -3.71
CA GLU A 16 5.04 0.76 -2.48
C GLU A 16 3.83 0.73 -1.55
N VAL A 17 4.00 0.15 -0.37
CA VAL A 17 3.02 0.14 0.71
C VAL A 17 3.57 0.96 1.87
N VAL A 18 2.90 2.07 2.17
CA VAL A 18 3.23 2.97 3.27
C VAL A 18 2.23 2.76 4.39
N ILE A 19 2.73 2.44 5.57
CA ILE A 19 1.93 2.16 6.77
C ILE A 19 2.34 3.15 7.85
N GLU A 20 1.41 3.98 8.28
CA GLU A 20 1.67 5.10 9.20
C GLU A 20 0.74 5.06 10.40
N ARG A 21 1.29 5.36 11.58
CA ARG A 21 0.55 5.47 12.83
C ARG A 21 1.04 6.71 13.58
N PRO A 22 0.20 7.74 13.73
CA PRO A 22 0.63 8.97 14.42
C PRO A 22 1.00 8.72 15.89
N ASP A 23 0.21 7.89 16.57
CA ASP A 23 0.36 7.54 17.99
C ASP A 23 -0.12 6.11 18.27
N ASP A 24 0.38 5.50 19.35
CA ASP A 24 0.11 4.12 19.74
C ASP A 24 -1.34 3.84 20.18
N ARG A 25 -2.17 4.88 20.25
CA ARG A 25 -3.61 4.78 20.51
C ARG A 25 -4.46 4.85 19.24
N GLN A 26 -3.87 5.24 18.10
CA GLN A 26 -4.58 5.29 16.83
C GLN A 26 -4.39 4.00 16.03
N PRO A 27 -5.34 3.57 15.20
CA PRO A 27 -5.13 2.47 14.27
C PRO A 27 -4.10 2.84 13.20
N TRP A 28 -3.50 1.83 12.57
CA TRP A 28 -2.58 2.07 11.46
C TRP A 28 -3.36 2.54 10.22
N SER A 29 -2.80 3.51 9.52
CA SER A 29 -3.22 3.97 8.20
C SER A 29 -2.35 3.36 7.11
N LEU A 30 -2.93 3.22 5.92
CA LEU A 30 -2.32 2.55 4.78
C LEU A 30 -2.45 3.43 3.53
N ALA A 31 -1.35 3.56 2.78
CA ALA A 31 -1.34 4.08 1.42
C ALA A 31 -0.58 3.13 0.49
N VAL A 32 -1.07 2.98 -0.74
CA VAL A 32 -0.51 2.08 -1.75
C VAL A 32 -0.30 2.83 -3.05
N ARG A 33 0.88 2.65 -3.65
CA ARG A 33 1.18 3.11 -5.00
C ARG A 33 1.79 1.96 -5.80
N VAL A 34 1.48 1.93 -7.09
CA VAL A 34 2.04 0.96 -8.02
C VAL A 34 2.69 1.67 -9.21
N ARG A 35 3.76 1.08 -9.73
CA ARG A 35 4.45 1.56 -10.93
C ARG A 35 4.58 0.41 -11.92
N ALA A 36 4.33 0.71 -13.18
CA ALA A 36 4.32 -0.28 -14.25
C ALA A 36 5.72 -0.93 -14.46
N PRO A 37 5.79 -2.17 -14.98
CA PRO A 37 7.04 -2.88 -15.18
C PRO A 37 7.99 -2.15 -16.15
N GLN A 38 7.41 -1.55 -17.18
CA GLN A 38 8.13 -0.72 -18.17
C GLN A 38 8.63 0.62 -17.63
N GLY A 39 8.45 0.89 -16.33
CA GLY A 39 8.84 2.15 -15.71
C GLY A 39 7.75 3.23 -15.83
N GLY A 40 8.16 4.51 -15.81
CA GLY A 40 7.25 5.65 -15.81
C GLY A 40 6.95 6.21 -14.41
N ALA A 41 5.87 6.98 -14.27
CA ALA A 41 5.47 7.57 -13.00
C ALA A 41 4.78 6.55 -12.09
N TRP A 42 4.82 6.81 -10.78
CA TRP A 42 3.97 6.10 -9.82
C TRP A 42 2.51 6.44 -10.07
N SER A 43 1.61 5.49 -9.78
CA SER A 43 0.18 5.80 -9.69
C SER A 43 -0.07 6.85 -8.61
N GLU A 44 -1.24 7.49 -8.70
CA GLU A 44 -1.79 8.18 -7.53
C GLU A 44 -1.86 7.22 -6.34
N ALA A 45 -1.64 7.76 -5.15
CA ALA A 45 -1.70 6.99 -3.92
C ALA A 45 -3.16 6.65 -3.61
N TRP A 46 -3.47 5.35 -3.66
CA TRP A 46 -4.68 4.87 -3.03
C TRP A 46 -4.48 4.91 -1.51
N ARG A 47 -5.44 5.44 -0.79
CA ARG A 47 -5.41 5.50 0.68
C ARG A 47 -6.61 4.75 1.22
N ASP A 48 -6.36 3.93 2.24
CA ASP A 48 -7.47 3.33 2.95
C ASP A 48 -8.17 4.40 3.79
N GLY A 49 -9.45 4.63 3.51
CA GLY A 49 -10.29 5.50 4.32
C GLY A 49 -10.69 4.86 5.65
N ARG A 50 -10.51 3.54 5.78
CA ARG A 50 -10.76 2.79 7.01
C ARG A 50 -9.50 2.73 7.87
N ARG A 51 -9.67 2.83 9.18
CA ARG A 51 -8.58 2.83 10.17
C ARG A 51 -8.82 1.69 11.15
N ASP A 52 -8.70 0.44 10.68
CA ASP A 52 -9.08 -0.73 11.48
C ASP A 52 -7.93 -1.75 11.64
N TYR A 53 -6.71 -1.39 11.23
CA TYR A 53 -5.56 -2.30 11.36
C TYR A 53 -4.92 -2.17 12.73
N PHE A 54 -5.09 -3.20 13.56
CA PHE A 54 -4.55 -3.27 14.92
C PHE A 54 -3.06 -3.64 14.93
N THR A 55 -2.55 -4.27 13.86
CA THR A 55 -1.11 -4.54 13.69
C THR A 55 -0.58 -3.98 12.37
N CYS A 56 0.72 -3.68 12.35
CA CYS A 56 1.40 -3.29 11.11
C CYS A 56 1.46 -4.42 10.06
N HIS A 57 1.34 -5.68 10.50
CA HIS A 57 1.35 -6.83 9.61
C HIS A 57 0.03 -6.92 8.82
N ASP A 58 -1.10 -6.72 9.50
CA ASP A 58 -2.43 -6.73 8.85
C ASP A 58 -2.55 -5.58 7.83
N ALA A 59 -2.07 -4.39 8.20
CA ALA A 59 -2.00 -3.25 7.30
C ALA A 59 -1.15 -3.56 6.06
N LEU A 60 -0.03 -4.28 6.22
CA LEU A 60 0.83 -4.68 5.12
C LEU A 60 0.17 -5.71 4.20
N ALA A 61 -0.47 -6.73 4.78
CA ALA A 61 -1.20 -7.75 4.02
C ALA A 61 -2.34 -7.12 3.19
N ALA A 62 -3.11 -6.21 3.80
CA ALA A 62 -4.14 -5.45 3.12
C ALA A 62 -3.57 -4.56 2.00
N GLY A 63 -2.43 -3.90 2.25
CA GLY A 63 -1.72 -3.11 1.25
C GLY A 63 -1.30 -3.92 0.02
N LYS A 64 -0.76 -5.13 0.23
CA LYS A 64 -0.37 -6.03 -0.87
C LYS A 64 -1.59 -6.55 -1.64
N ALA A 65 -2.67 -6.91 -0.95
CA ALA A 65 -3.92 -7.30 -1.60
C ALA A 65 -4.52 -6.15 -2.44
N GLN A 66 -4.46 -4.92 -1.93
CA GLN A 66 -4.94 -3.76 -2.68
C GLN A 66 -4.05 -3.42 -3.88
N ALA A 67 -2.72 -3.56 -3.76
CA ALA A 67 -1.81 -3.39 -4.88
C ALA A 67 -2.16 -4.35 -6.03
N ALA A 68 -2.44 -5.62 -5.72
CA ALA A 68 -2.87 -6.60 -6.73
C ALA A 68 -4.17 -6.17 -7.44
N ARG A 69 -5.15 -5.61 -6.71
CA ARG A 69 -6.38 -5.06 -7.31
C ARG A 69 -6.11 -3.85 -8.20
N MET A 70 -5.23 -2.94 -7.78
CA MET A 70 -4.84 -1.77 -8.58
C MET A 70 -4.14 -2.19 -9.88
N ILE A 71 -3.33 -3.25 -9.85
CA ILE A 71 -2.68 -3.81 -11.03
C ILE A 71 -3.73 -4.46 -11.95
N ALA A 72 -4.62 -5.29 -11.41
CA ALA A 72 -5.66 -5.96 -12.18
C ALA A 72 -6.64 -4.97 -12.85
N GLY A 73 -7.03 -3.90 -12.15
CA GLY A 73 -7.93 -2.87 -12.69
C GLY A 73 -7.31 -1.94 -13.75
N LYS A 74 -5.98 -1.98 -13.94
CA LYS A 74 -5.28 -1.27 -15.02
C LYS A 74 -5.09 -2.10 -16.29
N ALA A 75 -5.39 -3.39 -16.24
CA ALA A 75 -5.16 -4.33 -17.33
C ALA A 75 -6.37 -4.50 -18.26
N GLY A 76 -7.44 -3.72 -18.07
CA GLY A 76 -8.61 -3.64 -18.95
C GLY A 76 -8.82 -2.22 -19.46
#